data_AF-Q8JHV1-F1
#
_entry.id   AF-Q8JHV1-F1
#
_cell.length_a   1.000
_cell.length_b   1.000
_cell.length_c   1.000
_cell.angle_alpha   90.00
_cell.angle_beta   90.00
_cell.angle_gamma   90.00
#
_symmetry.space_group_name_H-M   'P 1'
#
loop_
_entity.id
_entity.type
_entity.pdbx_description
1 polymer ?
#
loop_
_entity_poly.entity_id
_entity_poly.type
_entity_poly.pdbx_seq_one_letter_code
_entity_poly.pdbx_strand_id
1 'polypeptide(L)'
;DGWETRRKRIPGHDWCIIELGVPGVIHGFHVNTRFFTGNYAPRISVQVACLQEKLLLPPRGDRIGSAATEEDFKAVERLYSEKWEYLLKMTELTPGYAESCHSYFHVASKERWTHIRLNIYPDGGIARFKVYGIGQRDWSLCGPNDLEDLLSMVNGGVCLGYSDAHYGHPRNLIGIGRACDMGDGWETARSL
;
A
#
# COMPACT_ATOMS: atom_id res chain seq x y z
N ASP A 1 -8.47 -14.33 7.40
CA ASP A 1 -8.25 -12.88 7.36
C ASP A 1 -7.53 -12.54 6.06
N GLY A 2 -8.19 -11.79 5.19
CA GLY A 2 -7.79 -11.49 3.82
C GLY A 2 -8.95 -10.87 3.03
N TRP A 3 -8.69 -10.48 1.79
CA TRP A 3 -9.74 -10.05 0.85
C TRP A 3 -10.02 -11.19 -0.13
N GLU A 4 -11.30 -11.58 -0.27
CA GLU A 4 -11.77 -12.58 -1.23
C GLU A 4 -13.01 -12.06 -1.94
N THR A 5 -13.08 -12.25 -3.26
CA THR A 5 -14.25 -11.88 -4.05
C THR A 5 -15.07 -13.09 -4.49
N ARG A 6 -16.34 -12.83 -4.86
CA ARG A 6 -17.22 -13.88 -5.40
C ARG A 6 -16.69 -14.34 -6.76
N ARG A 7 -16.72 -15.65 -7.00
CA ARG A 7 -16.40 -16.24 -8.31
C ARG A 7 -17.10 -15.51 -9.44
N LYS A 8 -16.31 -14.99 -10.38
CA LYS A 8 -16.79 -14.26 -11.54
C LYS A 8 -17.13 -15.25 -12.65
N ARG A 9 -18.30 -15.07 -13.26
CA ARG A 9 -18.81 -15.89 -14.38
C ARG A 9 -19.03 -15.05 -15.65
N ILE A 10 -18.58 -13.80 -15.61
CA ILE A 10 -18.67 -12.83 -16.69
C ILE A 10 -17.27 -12.28 -16.96
N PRO A 11 -17.00 -11.73 -18.16
CA PRO A 11 -15.74 -11.06 -18.43
C PRO A 11 -15.46 -9.93 -17.45
N GLY A 12 -14.17 -9.71 -17.17
CA GLY A 12 -13.70 -8.66 -16.27
C GLY A 12 -12.90 -9.22 -15.09
N HIS A 13 -12.64 -8.35 -14.12
CA HIS A 13 -11.81 -8.64 -12.97
C HIS A 13 -12.28 -7.84 -11.75
N ASP A 14 -11.75 -8.13 -10.57
CA ASP A 14 -12.04 -7.37 -9.36
C ASP A 14 -10.86 -6.46 -8.99
N TRP A 15 -11.17 -5.36 -8.32
CA TRP A 15 -10.16 -4.34 -8.02
C TRP A 15 -10.45 -3.64 -6.69
N CYS A 16 -9.41 -3.00 -6.15
CA CYS A 16 -9.46 -2.17 -4.96
C CYS A 16 -8.62 -0.90 -5.19
N ILE A 17 -9.16 0.27 -4.86
CA ILE A 17 -8.44 1.54 -4.89
C ILE A 17 -8.02 1.88 -3.46
N ILE A 18 -6.75 2.19 -3.28
CA ILE A 18 -6.10 2.40 -1.98
C ILE A 18 -5.34 3.72 -2.05
N GLU A 19 -5.63 4.62 -1.13
CA GLU A 19 -4.79 5.80 -0.86
C GLU A 19 -3.58 5.35 -0.03
N LEU A 20 -2.38 5.77 -0.44
CA LEU A 20 -1.17 5.53 0.35
C LEU A 20 -1.23 6.36 1.63
N GLY A 21 -0.92 5.75 2.77
CA GLY A 21 -0.83 6.49 4.04
C GLY A 21 0.22 7.61 4.00
N VAL A 22 1.24 7.47 3.14
CA VAL A 22 2.24 8.51 2.85
C VAL A 22 2.50 8.49 1.34
N PRO A 23 2.31 9.63 0.63
CA PRO A 23 2.73 9.75 -0.77
C PRO A 23 4.22 9.50 -0.93
N GLY A 24 4.65 8.85 -2.01
CA GLY A 24 6.06 8.52 -2.15
C GLY A 24 6.45 7.77 -3.41
N VAL A 25 7.73 7.46 -3.50
CA VAL A 25 8.31 6.66 -4.58
C VAL A 25 8.19 5.18 -4.20
N ILE A 26 7.59 4.39 -5.08
CA ILE A 26 7.37 2.96 -4.86
C ILE A 26 8.56 2.17 -5.42
N HIS A 27 9.10 1.25 -4.62
CA HIS A 27 10.21 0.35 -4.97
C HIS A 27 9.78 -1.11 -5.15
N GLY A 28 8.65 -1.52 -4.57
CA GLY A 28 8.17 -2.87 -4.76
C GLY A 28 6.86 -3.19 -4.08
N PHE A 29 6.36 -4.38 -4.38
CA PHE A 29 5.14 -4.94 -3.84
C PHE A 29 5.41 -6.31 -3.24
N HIS A 30 4.70 -6.63 -2.17
CA HIS A 30 4.60 -7.99 -1.64
C HIS A 30 3.16 -8.40 -1.59
N VAL A 31 2.86 -9.52 -2.26
CA VAL A 31 1.54 -10.12 -2.25
C VAL A 31 1.64 -11.46 -1.55
N ASN A 32 0.73 -11.67 -0.61
CA ASN A 32 0.66 -12.89 0.17
C ASN A 32 -0.68 -13.57 -0.09
N THR A 33 -0.66 -14.80 -0.60
CA THR A 33 -1.85 -15.63 -0.86
C THR A 33 -2.09 -16.68 0.23
N ARG A 34 -1.41 -16.61 1.38
CA ARG A 34 -1.46 -17.63 2.44
C ARG A 34 -2.91 -18.02 2.78
N PHE A 35 -3.13 -19.32 2.91
CA PHE A 35 -4.43 -19.96 3.19
C PHE A 35 -5.39 -20.03 2.00
N PHE A 36 -5.17 -19.28 0.92
CA PHE A 36 -5.92 -19.41 -0.32
C PHE A 36 -5.25 -20.44 -1.24
N THR A 37 -5.44 -21.73 -0.98
CA THR A 37 -4.75 -22.80 -1.73
C THR A 37 -5.44 -23.16 -3.05
N GLY A 38 -6.77 -23.03 -3.12
CA GLY A 38 -7.57 -23.31 -4.33
C GLY A 38 -8.34 -22.12 -4.88
N ASN A 39 -8.50 -21.06 -4.07
CA ASN A 39 -9.28 -19.86 -4.36
C ASN A 39 -8.44 -18.58 -4.26
N TYR A 40 -7.11 -18.66 -4.42
CA TYR A 40 -6.27 -17.47 -4.53
C TYR A 40 -6.58 -16.72 -5.83
N ALA A 41 -6.26 -15.43 -5.86
CA ALA A 41 -6.21 -14.66 -7.10
C ALA A 41 -5.10 -15.20 -8.02
N PRO A 42 -5.40 -15.78 -9.20
CA PRO A 42 -4.37 -16.38 -10.05
C PRO A 42 -3.36 -15.37 -10.61
N ARG A 43 -3.81 -14.15 -10.88
CA ARG A 43 -3.00 -13.06 -11.44
C ARG A 43 -3.37 -11.74 -10.80
N ILE A 44 -2.42 -10.81 -10.79
CA ILE A 44 -2.63 -9.44 -10.33
C ILE A 44 -2.00 -8.43 -11.27
N SER A 45 -2.44 -7.18 -11.17
CA SER A 45 -1.72 -6.01 -11.70
C SER A 45 -1.88 -4.84 -10.73
N VAL A 46 -0.98 -3.87 -10.80
CA VAL A 46 -1.01 -2.68 -9.95
C VAL A 46 -0.89 -1.45 -10.82
N GLN A 47 -1.91 -0.59 -10.75
CA GLN A 47 -1.91 0.74 -11.37
C GLN A 47 -1.73 1.83 -10.32
N VAL A 48 -1.24 2.99 -10.74
CA VAL A 48 -0.95 4.14 -9.86
C VAL A 48 -1.44 5.46 -10.44
N ALA A 49 -1.75 6.39 -9.55
CA ALA A 49 -2.01 7.78 -9.90
C ALA A 49 -1.55 8.73 -8.80
N CYS A 50 -1.33 9.98 -9.19
CA CYS A 50 -1.20 11.11 -8.28
C CYS A 50 -2.46 11.97 -8.39
N LEU A 51 -3.40 11.77 -7.46
CA LEU A 51 -4.60 12.60 -7.36
C LEU A 51 -4.32 13.82 -6.46
N GLN A 52 -4.78 15.00 -6.90
CA GLN A 52 -4.60 16.28 -6.19
C GLN A 52 -5.67 16.50 -5.12
N GLU A 53 -6.90 16.08 -5.39
CA GLU A 53 -8.02 16.24 -4.47
C GLU A 53 -8.24 14.96 -3.68
N LYS A 54 -8.71 15.12 -2.43
CA LYS A 54 -9.12 13.99 -1.61
C LYS A 54 -10.25 13.25 -2.32
N LEU A 55 -10.05 11.95 -2.49
CA LEU A 55 -11.02 11.12 -3.18
C LEU A 55 -12.31 11.00 -2.35
N LEU A 56 -13.43 11.47 -2.90
CA LEU A 56 -14.76 11.37 -2.29
C LEU A 56 -15.53 10.18 -2.88
N LEU A 57 -15.14 8.96 -2.53
CA LEU A 57 -15.95 7.77 -2.80
C LEU A 57 -17.02 7.59 -1.70
N PRO A 58 -18.21 7.05 -2.04
CA PRO A 58 -19.21 6.71 -1.03
C PRO A 58 -18.63 5.73 0.01
N PRO A 59 -18.84 5.96 1.31
CA PRO A 59 -18.34 5.05 2.34
C PRO A 59 -19.09 3.71 2.27
N ARG A 60 -18.36 2.60 2.14
CA ARG A 60 -18.94 1.25 2.06
C ARG A 60 -18.98 0.49 3.40
N GLY A 61 -18.28 1.00 4.42
CA GLY A 61 -18.14 0.35 5.74
C GLY A 61 -17.41 -1.01 5.68
N ASP A 62 -17.39 -1.73 6.81
CA ASP A 62 -16.59 -2.97 6.96
C ASP A 62 -17.40 -4.26 6.78
N ARG A 63 -18.58 -4.18 6.16
CA ARG A 63 -19.47 -5.34 6.03
C ARG A 63 -18.96 -6.33 4.98
N ILE A 64 -18.57 -7.52 5.46
CA ILE A 64 -18.19 -8.67 4.62
C ILE A 64 -19.38 -9.16 3.77
N GLY A 65 -19.10 -9.66 2.57
CA GLY A 65 -20.10 -10.20 1.65
C GLY A 65 -20.89 -9.13 0.88
N SER A 66 -20.39 -7.89 0.83
CA SER A 66 -20.95 -6.79 0.06
C SER A 66 -20.20 -6.59 -1.26
N ALA A 67 -20.88 -6.04 -2.26
CA ALA A 67 -20.31 -5.64 -3.55
C ALA A 67 -20.61 -4.16 -3.85
N ALA A 68 -19.82 -3.53 -4.71
CA ALA A 68 -19.99 -2.13 -5.09
C ALA A 68 -21.38 -1.90 -5.72
N THR A 69 -22.05 -0.82 -5.34
CA THR A 69 -23.33 -0.40 -5.93
C THR A 69 -23.11 0.31 -7.27
N GLU A 70 -24.19 0.59 -7.99
CA GLU A 70 -24.10 1.41 -9.21
C GLU A 70 -23.59 2.83 -8.93
N GLU A 71 -23.91 3.42 -7.78
CA GLU A 71 -23.34 4.72 -7.39
C GLU A 71 -21.83 4.63 -7.15
N ASP A 72 -21.36 3.55 -6.50
CA ASP A 72 -19.93 3.31 -6.29
C ASP A 72 -19.19 3.23 -7.64
N PHE A 73 -19.73 2.48 -8.60
CA PHE A 73 -19.16 2.37 -9.94
C PHE A 73 -19.12 3.73 -10.67
N LYS A 74 -20.21 4.50 -10.64
CA LYS A 74 -20.26 5.85 -11.24
C LYS A 74 -19.25 6.81 -10.60
N ALA A 75 -19.02 6.70 -9.29
CA ALA A 75 -18.03 7.52 -8.61
C ALA A 75 -16.61 7.15 -9.05
N VAL A 76 -16.32 5.86 -9.22
CA VAL A 76 -15.00 5.36 -9.65
C VAL A 76 -14.72 5.66 -11.13
N GLU A 77 -15.74 5.60 -11.99
CA GLU A 77 -15.61 5.95 -13.42
C GLU A 77 -15.08 7.36 -13.63
N ARG A 78 -15.44 8.31 -12.75
CA ARG A 78 -14.95 9.71 -12.80
C ARG A 78 -13.44 9.82 -12.57
N LEU A 79 -12.81 8.80 -11.99
CA LEU A 79 -11.38 8.77 -11.72
C LEU A 79 -10.57 8.27 -12.92
N TYR A 80 -11.24 7.68 -13.92
CA TYR A 80 -10.61 7.00 -15.05
C TYR A 80 -9.52 6.02 -14.59
N SER A 81 -9.78 5.33 -13.47
CA SER A 81 -8.80 4.46 -12.80
C SER A 81 -8.39 3.24 -13.63
N GLU A 82 -9.18 2.90 -14.65
CA GLU A 82 -8.84 1.91 -15.66
C GLU A 82 -7.70 2.32 -16.59
N LYS A 83 -7.46 3.62 -16.74
CA LYS A 83 -6.41 4.20 -17.59
C LYS A 83 -5.17 4.64 -16.82
N TRP A 84 -5.16 4.46 -15.50
CA TRP A 84 -3.99 4.75 -14.67
C TRP A 84 -2.77 3.93 -15.12
N GLU A 85 -1.58 4.47 -14.85
CA GLU A 85 -0.33 3.86 -15.26
C GLU A 85 -0.08 2.54 -14.52
N TYR A 86 0.47 1.53 -15.20
CA TYR A 86 0.84 0.26 -14.58
C TYR A 86 2.27 0.30 -14.04
N LEU A 87 2.45 0.22 -12.72
CA LEU A 87 3.75 -0.11 -12.12
C LEU A 87 4.02 -1.61 -12.10
N LEU A 88 2.96 -2.43 -11.99
CA LEU A 88 3.07 -3.88 -12.14
C LEU A 88 2.06 -4.33 -13.20
N LYS A 89 2.56 -4.81 -14.34
CA LYS A 89 1.73 -5.43 -15.38
C LYS A 89 1.12 -6.74 -14.86
N MET A 90 0.12 -7.26 -15.57
CA MET A 90 -0.52 -8.52 -15.23
C MET A 90 0.51 -9.63 -15.04
N THR A 91 0.62 -10.15 -13.82
CA THR A 91 1.62 -11.15 -13.42
C THR A 91 0.95 -12.27 -12.63
N GLU A 92 1.45 -13.49 -12.77
CA GLU A 92 0.93 -14.68 -12.07
C GLU A 92 1.33 -14.70 -10.59
N LEU A 93 0.41 -15.23 -9.78
CA LEU A 93 0.64 -15.55 -8.39
C LEU A 93 0.66 -17.06 -8.19
N THR A 94 1.17 -17.45 -7.04
CA THR A 94 1.25 -18.84 -6.60
C THR A 94 0.19 -19.15 -5.53
N PRO A 95 -0.27 -20.42 -5.43
CA PRO A 95 -1.20 -20.84 -4.40
C PRO A 95 -0.69 -20.60 -2.98
N GLY A 96 -1.63 -20.46 -2.04
CA GLY A 96 -1.41 -20.08 -0.64
C GLY A 96 -0.77 -21.11 0.32
N TYR A 97 0.00 -22.08 -0.19
CA TYR A 97 0.77 -23.00 0.65
C TYR A 97 1.90 -22.26 1.38
N ALA A 98 2.39 -22.79 2.50
CA ALA A 98 3.31 -22.06 3.37
C ALA A 98 4.60 -21.65 2.62
N GLU A 99 5.08 -22.54 1.77
CA GLU A 99 6.28 -22.46 0.96
C GLU A 99 6.15 -21.56 -0.27
N SER A 100 4.94 -21.34 -0.79
CA SER A 100 4.71 -20.65 -2.06
C SER A 100 3.86 -19.38 -1.93
N CYS A 101 3.31 -19.08 -0.76
CA CYS A 101 2.34 -18.00 -0.60
C CYS A 101 2.88 -16.57 -0.78
N HIS A 102 4.20 -16.39 -0.89
CA HIS A 102 4.82 -15.07 -0.94
C HIS A 102 5.32 -14.75 -2.36
N SER A 103 4.82 -13.67 -2.93
CA SER A 103 5.31 -13.12 -4.20
C SER A 103 5.83 -11.70 -3.99
N TYR A 104 7.08 -11.46 -4.40
CA TYR A 104 7.75 -10.16 -4.29
C TYR A 104 8.02 -9.61 -5.69
N PHE A 105 7.67 -8.34 -5.90
CA PHE A 105 7.84 -7.66 -7.18
C PHE A 105 8.63 -6.38 -6.96
N HIS A 106 9.77 -6.24 -7.64
CA HIS A 106 10.54 -5.00 -7.65
C HIS A 106 10.05 -4.09 -8.78
N VAL A 107 9.95 -2.79 -8.53
CA VAL A 107 9.60 -1.79 -9.54
C VAL A 107 10.61 -0.64 -9.55
N ALA A 108 10.96 -0.20 -10.76
CA ALA A 108 11.88 0.91 -10.98
C ALA A 108 11.10 2.20 -11.26
N SER A 109 10.30 2.65 -10.28
CA SER A 109 9.66 3.97 -10.37
C SER A 109 10.56 5.03 -9.72
N LYS A 110 10.58 6.23 -10.30
CA LYS A 110 11.24 7.42 -9.73
C LYS A 110 10.24 8.52 -9.40
N GLU A 111 8.96 8.28 -9.68
CA GLU A 111 7.89 9.26 -9.56
C GLU A 111 7.17 9.11 -8.22
N ARG A 112 6.55 10.20 -7.78
CA ARG A 112 5.75 10.26 -6.57
C ARG A 112 4.32 9.83 -6.88
N TRP A 113 3.81 8.87 -6.12
CA TRP A 113 2.44 8.37 -6.23
C TRP A 113 1.65 8.60 -4.95
N THR A 114 0.33 8.73 -5.06
CA THR A 114 -0.58 8.89 -3.90
C THR A 114 -1.61 7.77 -3.81
N HIS A 115 -2.00 7.17 -4.94
CA HIS A 115 -3.02 6.14 -4.99
C HIS A 115 -2.56 4.93 -5.79
N ILE A 116 -3.08 3.77 -5.39
CA ILE A 116 -2.91 2.50 -6.08
C ILE A 116 -4.28 1.94 -6.43
N ARG A 117 -4.39 1.34 -7.61
CA ARG A 117 -5.45 0.40 -7.95
C ARG A 117 -4.86 -1.00 -8.07
N LEU A 118 -5.18 -1.86 -7.11
CA LEU A 118 -4.86 -3.28 -7.15
C LEU A 118 -5.94 -4.01 -7.93
N ASN A 119 -5.55 -4.78 -8.94
CA ASN A 119 -6.45 -5.62 -9.74
C ASN A 119 -6.12 -7.10 -9.48
N ILE A 120 -7.15 -7.93 -9.30
CA ILE A 120 -7.04 -9.40 -9.22
C ILE A 120 -7.83 -10.04 -10.36
N TYR A 121 -7.27 -11.04 -11.04
CA TYR A 121 -7.86 -11.58 -12.28
C TYR A 121 -8.11 -13.10 -12.22
N PRO A 122 -9.32 -13.58 -12.57
CA PRO A 122 -10.57 -12.81 -12.73
C PRO A 122 -11.22 -12.42 -11.39
N ASP A 123 -10.91 -13.17 -10.35
CA ASP A 123 -11.42 -13.08 -8.98
C ASP A 123 -10.52 -13.93 -8.07
N GLY A 124 -10.84 -14.01 -6.79
CA GLY A 124 -10.17 -14.88 -5.83
C GLY A 124 -9.76 -14.15 -4.57
N GLY A 125 -8.83 -14.74 -3.83
CA GLY A 125 -8.38 -14.25 -2.53
C GLY A 125 -6.90 -13.90 -2.44
N ILE A 126 -6.61 -12.86 -1.66
CA ILE A 126 -5.28 -12.52 -1.18
C ILE A 126 -5.33 -12.27 0.33
N ALA A 127 -4.31 -12.73 1.06
CA ALA A 127 -4.22 -12.54 2.50
C ALA A 127 -3.71 -11.14 2.85
N ARG A 128 -2.63 -10.70 2.20
CA ARG A 128 -2.02 -9.38 2.43
C ARG A 128 -1.43 -8.80 1.14
N PHE A 129 -1.48 -7.49 1.05
CA PHE A 129 -0.79 -6.70 0.06
C PHE A 129 0.02 -5.62 0.78
N LYS A 130 1.31 -5.53 0.47
CA LYS A 130 2.22 -4.52 1.01
C LYS A 130 2.88 -3.77 -0.14
N VAL A 131 3.08 -2.47 0.08
CA VAL A 131 3.76 -1.56 -0.83
C VAL A 131 5.00 -1.05 -0.11
N TYR A 132 6.16 -1.22 -0.72
CA TYR A 132 7.42 -0.73 -0.19
C TYR A 132 7.88 0.46 -1.01
N GLY A 133 8.27 1.52 -0.32
CA GLY A 133 8.65 2.78 -0.93
C GLY A 133 9.26 3.72 0.10
N ILE A 134 9.67 4.89 -0.38
CA ILE A 134 10.17 5.99 0.45
C ILE A 134 9.16 7.14 0.35
N GLY A 135 8.73 7.66 1.50
CA GLY A 135 7.84 8.82 1.56
C GLY A 135 8.47 10.03 0.85
N GLN A 136 7.67 10.76 0.08
CA GLN A 136 8.12 11.96 -0.59
C GLN A 136 7.04 13.04 -0.45
N ARG A 137 7.36 14.08 0.34
CA ARG A 137 6.51 15.27 0.46
C ARG A 137 6.56 16.07 -0.84
N ASP A 138 5.41 16.66 -1.19
CA ASP A 138 5.37 17.72 -2.18
C ASP A 138 5.75 19.05 -1.52
N TRP A 139 7.00 19.46 -1.71
CA TRP A 139 7.55 20.69 -1.13
C TRP A 139 6.97 21.97 -1.75
N SER A 140 6.27 21.89 -2.89
CA SER A 140 5.61 23.06 -3.49
C SER A 140 4.44 23.59 -2.66
N LEU A 141 3.95 22.78 -1.71
CA LEU A 141 2.87 23.13 -0.81
C LEU A 141 3.33 23.88 0.45
N CYS A 142 4.64 24.04 0.66
CA CYS A 142 5.21 24.71 1.82
C CYS A 142 5.44 26.20 1.56
N GLY A 143 5.06 27.05 2.51
CA GLY A 143 5.42 28.46 2.52
C GLY A 143 6.89 28.69 2.89
N PRO A 144 7.49 29.83 2.50
CA PRO A 144 8.91 30.11 2.71
C PRO A 144 9.35 30.18 4.18
N ASN A 145 8.40 30.30 5.11
CA ASN A 145 8.66 30.40 6.55
C ASN A 145 7.95 29.31 7.37
N ASP A 146 7.40 28.28 6.71
CA ASP A 146 6.74 27.18 7.41
C ASP A 146 7.78 26.29 8.08
N LEU A 147 7.59 26.02 9.37
CA LEU A 147 8.45 25.12 10.13
C LEU A 147 8.00 23.68 9.87
N GLU A 148 8.71 23.00 8.99
CA GLU A 148 8.47 21.59 8.64
C GLU A 148 9.48 20.68 9.36
N ASP A 149 9.02 19.51 9.81
CA ASP A 149 9.90 18.48 10.35
C ASP A 149 10.65 17.78 9.20
N LEU A 150 11.84 18.28 8.86
CA LEU A 150 12.67 17.74 7.80
C LEU A 150 13.13 16.29 8.05
N LEU A 151 13.12 15.84 9.31
CA LEU A 151 13.57 14.50 9.69
C LEU A 151 12.44 13.47 9.58
N SER A 152 11.18 13.89 9.64
CA SER A 152 10.03 12.98 9.59
C SER A 152 10.02 12.07 8.36
N MET A 153 9.61 10.81 8.54
CA MET A 153 9.52 9.84 7.44
C MET A 153 8.50 10.26 6.36
N VAL A 154 7.47 11.04 6.72
CA VAL A 154 6.50 11.57 5.75
C VAL A 154 7.12 12.60 4.81
N ASN A 155 8.21 13.21 5.25
CA ASN A 155 8.98 14.20 4.51
C ASN A 155 10.21 13.58 3.82
N GLY A 156 10.37 12.25 3.90
CA GLY A 156 11.43 11.50 3.23
C GLY A 156 12.63 11.18 4.10
N GLY A 157 12.54 11.41 5.42
CA GLY A 157 13.56 10.94 6.36
C GLY A 157 13.74 9.42 6.31
N VAL A 158 15.00 8.96 6.35
CA VAL A 158 15.36 7.55 6.37
C VAL A 158 16.48 7.33 7.38
N CYS A 159 16.33 6.33 8.25
CA CYS A 159 17.42 5.88 9.12
C CYS A 159 18.40 5.02 8.30
N LEU A 160 19.62 5.51 8.11
CA LEU A 160 20.66 4.83 7.31
C LEU A 160 21.50 3.83 8.12
N GLY A 161 21.62 4.03 9.43
CA GLY A 161 22.44 3.20 10.31
C GLY A 161 22.31 3.63 11.77
N TYR A 162 22.77 2.77 12.67
CA TYR A 162 22.74 2.99 14.12
C TYR A 162 23.80 2.15 14.82
N SER A 163 24.21 2.57 16.01
CA SER A 163 25.21 1.87 16.82
C SER A 163 24.63 0.67 17.59
N ASP A 164 23.42 0.81 18.13
CA ASP A 164 22.73 -0.21 18.92
C ASP A 164 21.20 -0.04 18.81
N ALA A 165 20.43 -1.11 19.04
CA ALA A 165 18.97 -1.09 19.09
C ALA A 165 18.46 -2.18 20.04
N HIS A 166 18.68 -1.96 21.34
CA HIS A 166 18.32 -2.93 22.39
C HIS A 166 16.79 -3.07 22.55
N TYR A 167 16.07 -1.95 22.61
CA TYR A 167 14.61 -1.92 22.66
C TYR A 167 14.07 -0.82 21.73
N GLY A 168 13.04 -1.16 20.94
CA GLY A 168 12.61 -0.32 19.83
C GLY A 168 13.63 -0.26 18.69
N HIS A 169 13.51 0.72 17.80
CA HIS A 169 14.40 0.88 16.65
C HIS A 169 14.57 2.37 16.29
N PRO A 170 15.77 2.86 15.92
CA PRO A 170 15.98 4.28 15.59
C PRO A 170 15.06 4.85 14.52
N ARG A 171 14.63 4.01 13.57
CA ARG A 171 13.60 4.35 12.56
C ARG A 171 12.29 4.87 13.17
N ASN A 172 11.99 4.55 14.43
CA ASN A 172 10.76 4.96 15.07
C ASN A 172 10.80 6.44 15.50
N LEU A 173 11.99 7.02 15.69
CA LEU A 173 12.18 8.44 15.99
C LEU A 173 11.61 9.36 14.90
N ILE A 174 11.61 8.87 13.66
CA ILE A 174 11.12 9.58 12.49
C ILE A 174 9.69 9.18 12.12
N GLY A 175 9.05 8.36 12.96
CA GLY A 175 7.69 7.84 12.78
C GLY A 175 6.62 8.94 12.84
N ILE A 176 5.41 8.57 12.42
CA ILE A 176 4.26 9.47 12.45
C ILE A 176 3.62 9.44 13.84
N GLY A 177 3.35 10.62 14.41
CA GLY A 177 2.60 10.75 15.65
C GLY A 177 3.47 10.64 16.90
N ARG A 178 2.85 10.28 18.03
CA ARG A 178 3.53 10.12 19.32
C ARG A 178 3.64 8.64 19.65
N ALA A 179 4.76 8.27 20.28
CA ALA A 179 4.96 6.94 20.84
C ALA A 179 3.82 6.57 21.81
N CYS A 180 3.26 5.37 21.67
CA CYS A 180 2.29 4.83 22.60
C CYS A 180 2.98 4.19 23.82
N ASP A 181 4.12 3.56 23.60
CA ASP A 181 4.97 3.00 24.65
C ASP A 181 6.47 3.09 24.28
N MET A 182 7.35 2.54 25.11
CA MET A 182 8.81 2.61 24.90
C MET A 182 9.27 1.87 23.64
N GLY A 183 8.51 0.91 23.12
CA GLY A 183 8.85 0.11 21.94
C GLY A 183 8.72 0.92 20.65
N ASP A 184 7.90 1.96 20.66
CA ASP A 184 7.83 2.97 19.61
C ASP A 184 8.98 3.98 19.69
N GLY A 185 9.88 3.86 20.68
CA GLY A 185 11.08 4.67 20.83
C GLY A 185 12.34 4.00 20.28
N TRP A 186 13.48 4.48 20.76
CA TRP A 186 14.79 3.86 20.58
C TRP A 186 15.54 3.89 21.90
N GLU A 187 15.90 2.71 22.40
CA GLU A 187 16.70 2.52 23.60
C GLU A 187 17.96 1.72 23.27
N THR A 188 19.06 2.08 23.92
CA THR A 188 20.34 1.38 23.81
C THR A 188 20.67 0.62 25.08
N ALA A 189 21.41 -0.48 24.94
CA ALA A 189 21.88 -1.27 26.07
C ALA A 189 22.80 -0.42 26.97
N ARG A 190 22.72 -0.64 28.28
CA ARG A 190 23.63 0.02 29.23
C ARG A 190 25.04 -0.54 29.06
N SER A 191 26.01 0.31 28.76
CA SER A 191 27.42 -0.07 28.87
C SER A 191 27.88 0.08 30.32
N LEU A 192 28.43 -1.00 30.88
CA LEU A 192 29.15 -0.99 32.16
C LEU A 192 30.59 -0.54 31.97
#